data_AF-A0ABD1KKS9-F1
#
_entry.id   AF-A0ABD1KKS9-F1
#
_cell.length_a   1.000
_cell.length_b   1.000
_cell.length_c   1.000
_cell.angle_alpha   90.00
_cell.angle_beta   90.00
_cell.angle_gamma   90.00
#
_symmetry.space_group_name_H-M   'P 1'
#
loop_
_entity.id
_entity.type
_entity.pdbx_description
1 polymer ?
#
loop_
_entity_poly.entity_id
_entity_poly.type
_entity_poly.pdbx_seq_one_letter_code
_entity_poly.pdbx_strand_id
1 'polypeptide(L)'
;MKFLCLVSAAVIIVCACNVRFMRGMEELKDEKTHKVFIERLTLGVTRVLESLPGVIDVRFAEREPAEKRCLLSWEQKNVCILPEDLRDFYLTTDGFTLTWNSKLENEYVSVGCMVINSIVKLRHLGQSTVFSLPNTPTIADLDSDGETEDTENGREKPHFDSRSRIFELDPCAGNGKVCLVYNNCTEGEVAQQCDVWFLDRSLYWHYLTPSFTAYYRLMITHLGLPEWQYSFTPYGPSPQAKVTSQSCACHSFL
;
A
#
# COMPACT_ATOMS: atom_id res chain seq x y z
N MET A 1 1.28 2.60 -25.56
CA MET A 1 2.51 3.42 -25.65
C MET A 1 2.47 4.71 -24.83
N LYS A 2 1.37 5.49 -24.80
CA LYS A 2 1.31 6.75 -24.02
C LYS A 2 1.24 6.57 -22.49
N PHE A 3 0.58 5.52 -22.01
CA PHE A 3 0.54 5.18 -20.57
C PHE A 3 1.93 4.80 -20.02
N LEU A 4 2.72 4.06 -20.81
CA LEU A 4 4.12 3.79 -20.51
C LEU A 4 4.97 5.07 -20.45
N CYS A 5 4.63 6.14 -21.18
CA CYS A 5 5.40 7.39 -21.12
C CYS A 5 5.13 8.20 -19.84
N LEU A 6 3.90 8.25 -19.33
CA LEU A 6 3.59 8.91 -18.04
C LEU A 6 4.15 8.12 -16.86
N VAL A 7 3.98 6.79 -16.87
CA VAL A 7 4.59 5.90 -15.89
C VAL A 7 6.11 5.97 -16.00
N SER A 8 6.70 6.01 -17.21
CA SER A 8 8.15 6.14 -17.39
C SER A 8 8.69 7.51 -16.97
N ALA A 9 7.98 8.61 -17.21
CA ALA A 9 8.38 9.94 -16.73
C ALA A 9 8.29 10.06 -15.20
N ALA A 10 7.22 9.52 -14.59
CA ALA A 10 7.10 9.41 -13.13
C ALA A 10 8.17 8.48 -12.55
N VAL A 11 8.48 7.36 -13.21
CA VAL A 11 9.56 6.42 -12.85
C VAL A 11 10.93 7.09 -12.95
N ILE A 12 11.20 7.93 -13.95
CA ILE A 12 12.47 8.66 -14.09
C ILE A 12 12.62 9.71 -12.98
N ILE A 13 11.56 10.45 -12.65
CA ILE A 13 11.57 11.46 -11.57
C ILE A 13 11.74 10.78 -10.20
N VAL A 14 11.02 9.69 -9.95
CA VAL A 14 11.10 8.91 -8.70
C VAL A 14 12.45 8.18 -8.58
N CYS A 15 13.03 7.68 -9.68
CA CYS A 15 14.36 7.08 -9.69
C CYS A 15 15.48 8.08 -9.38
N ALA A 16 15.35 9.35 -9.78
CA ALA A 16 16.36 10.38 -9.49
C ALA A 16 16.39 10.79 -8.01
N CYS A 17 15.26 10.69 -7.30
CA CYS A 17 15.16 11.01 -5.86
C CYS A 17 15.66 9.88 -4.92
N ASN A 18 15.96 8.69 -5.45
CA ASN A 18 16.16 7.44 -4.68
C ASN A 18 17.42 7.34 -3.82
N VAL A 19 18.37 8.27 -3.88
CA VAL A 19 19.67 8.10 -3.19
C VAL A 19 19.74 8.84 -1.84
N ARG A 20 18.79 9.74 -1.52
CA ARG A 20 18.93 10.68 -0.39
C ARG A 20 17.93 10.52 0.77
N PHE A 21 17.03 9.55 0.71
CA PHE A 21 15.97 9.34 1.71
C PHE A 21 16.50 8.81 3.07
N MET A 22 17.63 8.10 3.08
CA MET A 22 18.12 7.34 4.26
C MET A 22 19.12 8.10 5.15
N ARG A 23 19.15 9.44 5.17
CA ARG A 23 20.08 10.16 6.06
C ARG A 23 19.50 11.47 6.59
N GLY A 24 18.92 11.38 7.78
CA GLY A 24 18.75 12.50 8.70
C GLY A 24 17.47 13.31 8.50
N MET A 25 16.59 13.25 9.49
CA MET A 25 15.50 14.22 9.68
C MET A 25 15.35 14.50 11.18
N GLU A 26 16.07 15.52 11.64
CA GLU A 26 15.85 16.17 12.94
C GLU A 26 14.76 17.25 12.83
N GLU A 27 14.12 17.50 13.98
CA GLU A 27 12.90 18.27 14.31
C GLU A 27 12.62 19.57 13.54
N LEU A 28 11.35 19.82 13.17
CA LEU A 28 10.97 21.03 12.43
C LEU A 28 9.58 21.61 12.76
N LYS A 29 9.56 22.95 12.91
CA LYS A 29 8.41 23.87 12.87
C LYS A 29 8.76 25.03 11.91
N ASP A 30 8.29 24.98 10.66
CA ASP A 30 8.17 26.13 9.72
C ASP A 30 7.39 25.73 8.43
N GLU A 31 6.63 26.64 7.83
CA GLU A 31 5.70 26.41 6.70
C GLU A 31 6.42 26.07 5.38
N LYS A 32 7.60 26.66 5.14
CA LYS A 32 8.45 26.30 3.97
C LYS A 32 9.02 24.89 4.09
N THR A 33 9.34 24.49 5.31
CA THR A 33 9.86 23.16 5.60
C THR A 33 8.78 22.09 5.44
N HIS A 34 7.53 22.41 5.77
CA HIS A 34 6.39 21.51 5.60
C HIS A 34 6.19 21.11 4.13
N LYS A 35 6.29 22.06 3.19
CA LYS A 35 6.19 21.75 1.76
C LYS A 35 7.34 20.83 1.29
N VAL A 36 8.57 21.09 1.76
CA VAL A 36 9.74 20.25 1.47
C VAL A 36 9.59 18.84 2.07
N PHE A 37 9.00 18.74 3.27
CA PHE A 37 8.70 17.47 3.91
C PHE A 37 7.72 16.63 3.08
N ILE A 38 6.58 17.21 2.69
CA ILE A 38 5.58 16.52 1.85
C ILE A 38 6.19 16.08 0.53
N GLU A 39 6.99 16.94 -0.11
CA GLU A 39 7.65 16.62 -1.37
C GLU A 39 8.64 15.46 -1.22
N ARG A 40 9.38 15.39 -0.11
CA ARG A 40 10.28 14.27 0.17
C ARG A 40 9.51 12.98 0.46
N LEU A 41 8.45 13.06 1.26
CA LEU A 41 7.63 11.91 1.62
C LEU A 41 6.90 11.33 0.40
N THR A 42 6.28 12.20 -0.39
CA THR A 42 5.53 11.83 -1.60
C THR A 42 6.41 11.66 -2.83
N LEU A 43 7.74 11.76 -2.70
CA LEU A 43 8.71 11.69 -3.80
C LEU A 43 8.39 12.65 -4.96
N GLY A 44 7.84 13.82 -4.62
CA GLY A 44 7.45 14.87 -5.56
C GLY A 44 6.14 14.59 -6.32
N VAL A 45 5.41 13.52 -6.02
CA VAL A 45 4.20 13.15 -6.76
C VAL A 45 3.11 14.23 -6.68
N THR A 46 3.00 14.95 -5.56
CA THR A 46 2.04 16.05 -5.40
C THR A 46 2.27 17.15 -6.44
N ARG A 47 3.53 17.56 -6.64
CA ARG A 47 3.89 18.54 -7.68
C ARG A 47 3.60 18.04 -9.08
N VAL A 48 3.89 16.77 -9.34
CA VAL A 48 3.60 16.16 -10.65
C VAL A 48 2.10 16.20 -10.90
N LEU A 49 1.28 15.75 -9.95
CA LEU A 49 -0.18 15.77 -10.04
C LEU A 49 -0.73 17.19 -10.25
N GLU A 50 -0.26 18.17 -9.48
CA GLU A 50 -0.66 19.58 -9.62
C GLU A 50 -0.27 20.19 -10.98
N SER A 51 0.76 19.66 -11.64
CA SER A 51 1.18 20.13 -12.96
C SER A 51 0.37 19.52 -14.11
N LEU A 52 -0.39 18.45 -13.87
CA LEU A 52 -1.16 17.77 -14.91
C LEU A 52 -2.46 18.56 -15.22
N PRO A 53 -2.73 18.87 -16.50
CA PRO A 53 -3.97 19.54 -16.85
C PRO A 53 -5.17 18.64 -16.55
N GLY A 54 -6.22 19.24 -15.96
CA GLY A 54 -7.43 18.54 -15.54
C GLY A 54 -7.36 17.94 -14.13
N VAL A 55 -6.16 17.76 -13.55
CA VAL A 55 -6.03 17.34 -12.15
C VAL A 55 -6.39 18.48 -11.22
N ILE A 56 -7.17 18.15 -10.19
CA ILE A 56 -7.69 19.09 -9.21
C ILE A 56 -7.77 18.41 -7.83
N ASP A 57 -7.84 19.23 -6.78
CA ASP A 57 -8.09 18.75 -5.42
C ASP A 57 -7.08 17.67 -4.94
N VAL A 58 -5.79 17.92 -5.19
CA VAL A 58 -4.71 17.10 -4.63
C VAL A 58 -4.64 17.36 -3.12
N ARG A 59 -4.96 16.32 -2.33
CA ARG A 59 -4.99 16.40 -0.87
C ARG A 59 -4.04 15.38 -0.28
N PHE A 60 -3.12 15.87 0.54
CA PHE A 60 -2.29 15.05 1.40
C PHE A 60 -2.77 15.21 2.84
N ALA A 61 -3.12 14.11 3.50
CA ALA A 61 -3.51 14.12 4.90
C ALA A 61 -2.27 13.99 5.78
N GLU A 62 -1.85 15.09 6.39
CA GLU A 62 -0.74 15.11 7.34
C GLU A 62 -1.06 14.24 8.56
N ARG A 63 -0.07 13.47 9.01
CA ARG A 63 -0.16 12.62 10.19
C ARG A 63 1.11 12.74 11.02
N GLU A 64 0.92 12.82 12.33
CA GLU A 64 2.02 12.81 13.28
C GLU A 64 2.79 11.49 13.24
N PRO A 65 4.09 11.48 13.57
CA PRO A 65 4.85 10.26 13.77
C PRO A 65 4.24 9.33 14.82
N ALA A 66 4.37 8.02 14.60
CA ALA A 66 4.01 7.04 15.60
C ALA A 66 5.00 7.04 16.76
N GLU A 67 4.50 6.93 17.99
CA GLU A 67 5.36 6.80 19.15
C GLU A 67 6.07 5.43 19.15
N LYS A 68 7.37 5.39 19.47
CA LYS A 68 8.16 4.14 19.55
C LYS A 68 7.49 3.08 20.42
N ARG A 69 6.85 3.49 21.53
CA ARG A 69 6.13 2.57 22.42
C ARG A 69 4.94 1.89 21.75
N CYS A 70 4.26 2.57 20.82
CA CYS A 70 3.13 2.01 20.07
C CYS A 70 3.61 0.93 19.11
N LEU A 71 4.76 1.15 18.44
CA LEU A 71 5.37 0.14 17.58
C LEU A 71 5.78 -1.10 18.38
N LEU A 72 6.49 -0.92 19.49
CA LEU A 72 6.88 -2.03 20.38
C LEU A 72 5.67 -2.79 20.93
N SER A 73 4.61 -2.08 21.31
CA SER A 73 3.38 -2.68 21.81
C SER A 73 2.68 -3.50 20.72
N TRP A 74 2.69 -3.01 19.47
CA TRP A 74 2.15 -3.73 18.32
C TRP A 74 2.98 -5.00 18.03
N GLU A 75 4.30 -4.91 18.03
CA GLU A 75 5.21 -6.04 17.81
C GLU A 75 5.03 -7.13 18.88
N GLN A 76 4.97 -6.73 20.16
CA GLN A 76 4.73 -7.65 21.27
C GLN A 76 3.36 -8.32 21.17
N LYS A 77 2.30 -7.55 20.85
CA LYS A 77 0.94 -8.07 20.73
C LYS A 77 0.80 -9.11 19.61
N ASN A 78 1.48 -8.88 18.49
CA ASN A 78 1.36 -9.72 17.29
C ASN A 78 2.49 -10.74 17.16
N VAL A 79 3.42 -10.75 18.14
CA VAL A 79 4.57 -11.64 18.24
C VAL A 79 5.47 -11.57 16.98
N CYS A 80 5.51 -10.42 16.29
CA CYS A 80 6.30 -10.22 15.08
C CYS A 80 7.08 -8.91 15.14
N ILE A 81 8.13 -8.80 14.34
CA ILE A 81 8.98 -7.61 14.24
C ILE A 81 8.61 -6.87 12.96
N LEU A 82 8.34 -5.56 13.06
CA LEU A 82 8.13 -4.73 11.86
C LEU A 82 9.42 -4.70 11.03
N PRO A 83 9.32 -4.79 9.69
CA PRO A 83 10.50 -4.59 8.85
C PRO A 83 11.04 -3.17 9.05
N GLU A 84 12.36 -3.03 8.99
CA GLU A 84 13.05 -1.78 9.36
C GLU A 84 12.53 -0.58 8.58
N ASP A 85 12.26 -0.75 7.28
CA ASP A 85 11.78 0.31 6.42
C ASP A 85 10.35 0.78 6.74
N LEU A 86 9.46 -0.14 7.13
CA LEU A 86 8.11 0.21 7.61
C LEU A 86 8.16 0.85 9.00
N ARG A 87 9.06 0.39 9.88
CA ARG A 87 9.27 1.01 11.19
C ARG A 87 9.71 2.46 11.04
N ASP A 88 10.72 2.70 10.22
CA ASP A 88 11.25 4.05 9.95
C ASP A 88 10.19 4.95 9.31
N PHE A 89 9.36 4.39 8.44
CA PHE A 89 8.20 5.09 7.89
C PHE A 89 7.23 5.52 8.99
N TYR A 90 6.82 4.63 9.89
CA TYR A 90 5.92 4.99 10.98
C TYR A 90 6.52 5.98 11.98
N LEU A 91 7.83 5.91 12.22
CA LEU A 91 8.56 6.91 13.02
C LEU A 91 8.67 8.27 12.32
N THR A 92 8.34 8.34 11.03
CA THR A 92 8.26 9.58 10.25
C THR A 92 6.82 10.07 10.13
N THR A 93 5.85 9.17 9.92
CA THR A 93 4.42 9.49 9.78
C THR A 93 3.56 8.25 10.08
N ASP A 94 2.55 8.36 10.94
CA ASP A 94 1.69 7.24 11.32
C ASP A 94 0.60 6.94 10.27
N GLY A 95 1.03 6.39 9.14
CA GLY A 95 0.20 6.11 7.97
C GLY A 95 0.26 7.23 6.93
N PHE A 96 -0.39 7.03 5.80
CA PHE A 96 -0.32 7.93 4.66
C PHE A 96 -1.66 7.96 3.93
N THR A 97 -2.07 9.14 3.49
CA THR A 97 -3.25 9.28 2.64
C THR A 97 -3.03 10.43 1.66
N LEU A 98 -3.01 10.11 0.37
CA LEU A 98 -2.97 11.08 -0.71
C LEU A 98 -4.10 10.77 -1.68
N THR A 99 -4.96 11.75 -1.91
CA THR A 99 -6.08 11.65 -2.86
C THR A 99 -6.01 12.77 -3.88
N TRP A 100 -6.46 12.52 -5.10
CA TRP A 100 -6.59 13.55 -6.10
C TRP A 100 -7.77 13.26 -7.03
N ASN A 101 -8.35 14.35 -7.55
CA ASN A 101 -9.51 14.32 -8.41
C ASN A 101 -9.14 14.82 -9.81
N SER A 102 -9.99 14.52 -10.79
CA SER A 102 -9.88 15.06 -12.14
C SER A 102 -11.19 15.73 -12.53
N LYS A 103 -11.08 16.84 -13.26
CA LYS A 103 -12.23 17.53 -13.84
C LYS A 103 -12.56 16.90 -15.18
N LEU A 104 -13.64 16.13 -15.24
CA LEU A 104 -14.15 15.53 -16.47
C LEU A 104 -15.47 16.20 -16.84
N GLU A 105 -15.54 16.88 -18.00
CA GLU A 105 -16.79 17.44 -18.58
C GLU A 105 -17.71 18.17 -17.58
N ASN A 106 -17.10 18.89 -16.61
CA ASN A 106 -17.74 19.68 -15.54
C ASN A 106 -18.13 18.92 -14.25
N GLU A 107 -17.80 17.63 -14.11
CA GLU A 107 -17.89 16.87 -12.86
C GLU A 107 -16.52 16.63 -12.22
N TYR A 108 -16.53 16.46 -10.89
CA TYR A 108 -15.37 16.13 -10.07
C TYR A 108 -15.34 14.62 -9.85
N VAL A 109 -14.40 13.93 -10.48
CA VAL A 109 -14.25 12.47 -10.32
C VAL A 109 -13.04 12.20 -9.46
N SER A 110 -13.20 11.42 -8.40
CA SER A 110 -12.06 10.92 -7.63
C SER A 110 -11.33 9.87 -8.44
N VAL A 111 -10.05 10.12 -8.71
CA VAL A 111 -9.28 9.29 -9.63
C VAL A 111 -8.24 8.49 -8.87
N GLY A 112 -7.40 9.13 -8.07
CA GLY A 112 -6.33 8.43 -7.36
C GLY A 112 -6.48 8.50 -5.86
N CYS A 113 -6.21 7.38 -5.21
CA CYS A 113 -6.19 7.22 -3.77
C CYS A 113 -5.01 6.33 -3.38
N MET A 114 -4.10 6.88 -2.59
CA MET A 114 -2.97 6.19 -2.01
C MET A 114 -3.17 6.12 -0.51
N VAL A 115 -3.12 4.93 0.07
CA VAL A 115 -3.34 4.75 1.50
C VAL A 115 -2.31 3.78 2.07
N ILE A 116 -1.68 4.19 3.17
CA ILE A 116 -0.99 3.27 4.08
C ILE A 116 -1.68 3.42 5.44
N ASN A 117 -2.15 2.32 5.99
CA ASN A 117 -2.79 2.29 7.30
C ASN A 117 -1.82 2.73 8.40
N SER A 118 -2.33 3.42 9.42
CA SER A 118 -1.58 3.71 10.65
C SER A 118 -1.31 2.42 11.43
N ILE A 119 -0.36 2.44 12.37
CA ILE A 119 -0.01 1.26 13.17
C ILE A 119 -1.22 0.69 13.93
N VAL A 120 -2.11 1.56 14.42
CA VAL A 120 -3.34 1.16 15.13
C VAL A 120 -4.35 0.49 14.19
N LYS A 121 -4.29 0.81 12.90
CA LYS A 121 -5.15 0.23 11.85
C LYS A 121 -4.51 -0.97 11.14
N LEU A 122 -3.24 -1.26 11.40
CA LEU A 122 -2.54 -2.44 10.90
C LEU A 122 -3.03 -3.70 11.64
N ARG A 123 -4.19 -4.21 11.20
CA ARG A 123 -4.95 -5.28 11.86
C ARG A 123 -4.61 -6.64 11.28
N HIS A 124 -4.60 -7.66 12.15
CA HIS A 124 -4.43 -9.05 11.74
C HIS A 124 -5.64 -9.54 10.93
N LEU A 125 -5.40 -10.12 9.76
CA LEU A 125 -6.42 -10.79 8.95
C LEU A 125 -6.51 -12.26 9.39
N GLY A 126 -7.72 -12.78 9.59
CA GLY A 126 -7.96 -14.16 10.04
C GLY A 126 -8.17 -14.33 11.55
N GLN A 127 -7.97 -13.28 12.37
CA GLN A 127 -8.40 -13.33 13.77
C GLN A 127 -9.91 -13.10 13.86
N SER A 128 -10.61 -14.13 14.32
CA SER A 128 -12.00 -14.06 14.73
C SER A 128 -12.16 -12.98 15.80
N THR A 129 -13.07 -12.03 15.58
CA THR A 129 -13.30 -10.94 16.55
C THR A 129 -13.72 -11.53 17.90
N VAL A 130 -13.49 -10.81 19.00
CA VAL A 130 -13.78 -11.24 20.39
C VAL A 130 -15.26 -11.61 20.64
N PHE A 131 -16.15 -11.37 19.66
CA PHE A 131 -17.57 -11.75 19.66
C PHE A 131 -17.87 -13.02 18.87
N SER A 132 -16.85 -13.72 18.39
CA SER A 132 -17.04 -14.99 17.69
C SER A 132 -17.50 -16.05 18.68
N LEU A 133 -18.65 -16.65 18.37
CA LEU A 133 -19.15 -17.82 19.08
C LEU A 133 -18.15 -18.97 18.89
N PRO A 134 -18.01 -19.89 19.87
CA PRO A 134 -17.30 -21.14 19.64
C PRO A 134 -17.89 -21.82 18.40
N ASN A 135 -17.04 -22.15 17.42
CA ASN A 135 -17.38 -22.71 16.10
C ASN A 135 -17.96 -21.72 15.06
N THR A 136 -17.68 -20.42 15.17
CA THR A 136 -17.98 -19.49 14.07
C THR A 136 -17.04 -19.77 12.89
N PRO A 137 -17.55 -20.02 11.68
CA PRO A 137 -16.70 -20.18 10.51
C PRO A 137 -15.88 -18.91 10.28
N THR A 138 -14.58 -19.09 10.07
CA THR A 138 -13.54 -18.10 9.85
C THR A 138 -13.09 -18.12 8.39
N ILE A 139 -12.31 -17.12 7.97
CA ILE A 139 -11.70 -17.12 6.63
C ILE A 139 -10.78 -18.35 6.46
N ALA A 140 -10.16 -18.83 7.54
CA ALA A 140 -9.33 -20.04 7.51
C ALA A 140 -10.12 -21.30 7.15
N ASP A 141 -11.43 -21.37 7.43
CA ASP A 141 -12.27 -22.51 7.06
C ASP A 141 -12.57 -22.54 5.55
N LEU A 142 -12.45 -21.40 4.85
CA LEU A 142 -12.57 -21.33 3.38
C LEU A 142 -11.26 -21.73 2.67
N ASP A 143 -10.13 -21.66 3.36
CA ASP A 143 -8.79 -21.99 2.84
C ASP A 143 -8.52 -23.52 2.82
N SER A 144 -9.44 -24.33 3.35
CA SER A 144 -9.23 -25.75 3.64
C SER A 144 -9.32 -26.70 2.44
N ASP A 145 -9.86 -26.29 1.30
CA ASP A 145 -10.21 -27.24 0.23
C ASP A 145 -9.50 -26.95 -1.10
N GLY A 146 -8.27 -27.48 -1.23
CA GLY A 146 -7.89 -28.22 -2.44
C GLY A 146 -7.32 -27.45 -3.64
N GLU A 147 -6.41 -26.49 -3.46
CA GLU A 147 -5.59 -26.02 -4.58
C GLU A 147 -4.14 -26.50 -4.42
N THR A 148 -3.64 -27.12 -5.50
CA THR A 148 -2.27 -27.61 -5.68
C THR A 148 -1.23 -26.59 -5.23
N GLU A 149 -0.03 -27.08 -4.87
CA GLU A 149 1.18 -26.30 -4.54
C GLU A 149 1.60 -25.32 -5.66
N ASP A 150 0.76 -24.33 -5.94
CA ASP A 150 0.97 -23.30 -6.95
C ASP A 150 1.95 -22.30 -6.34
N THR A 151 3.23 -22.65 -6.45
CA THR A 151 4.34 -21.79 -6.07
C THR A 151 4.37 -20.63 -7.06
N GLU A 152 3.87 -19.46 -6.67
CA GLU A 152 4.03 -18.25 -7.48
C GLU A 152 5.50 -17.80 -7.37
N ASN A 153 6.26 -17.95 -8.45
CA ASN A 153 7.68 -17.60 -8.51
C ASN A 153 8.55 -18.30 -7.43
N GLY A 154 8.19 -19.54 -7.05
CA GLY A 154 8.90 -20.30 -6.02
C GLY A 154 8.61 -19.87 -4.57
N ARG A 155 7.60 -19.02 -4.34
CA ARG A 155 7.11 -18.65 -3.01
C ARG A 155 5.83 -19.40 -2.65
N GLU A 156 5.76 -19.89 -1.43
CA GLU A 156 4.55 -20.47 -0.86
C GLU A 156 3.50 -19.36 -0.65
N LYS A 157 2.26 -19.63 -1.08
CA LYS A 157 1.16 -18.69 -0.89
C LYS A 157 0.86 -18.57 0.61
N PRO A 158 0.55 -17.36 1.12
CA PRO A 158 0.14 -17.19 2.50
C PRO A 158 -1.11 -17.99 2.83
N HIS A 159 -1.22 -18.41 4.09
CA HIS A 159 -2.41 -19.11 4.60
C HIS A 159 -3.08 -18.29 5.70
N PHE A 160 -4.40 -18.40 5.85
CA PHE A 160 -5.11 -17.72 6.95
C PHE A 160 -5.02 -18.45 8.31
N ASP A 161 -4.19 -19.49 8.41
CA ASP A 161 -3.98 -20.29 9.61
C ASP A 161 -2.77 -19.81 10.44
N SER A 162 -2.33 -20.60 11.43
CA SER A 162 -1.21 -20.26 12.31
C SER A 162 0.16 -20.20 11.61
N ARG A 163 0.27 -20.68 10.37
CA ARG A 163 1.52 -20.67 9.58
C ARG A 163 1.83 -19.31 9.00
N SER A 164 0.86 -18.41 8.87
CA SER A 164 1.11 -17.03 8.45
C SER A 164 0.48 -16.02 9.38
N ARG A 165 1.15 -14.87 9.53
CA ARG A 165 0.60 -13.69 10.20
C ARG A 165 0.45 -12.58 9.20
N ILE A 166 -0.78 -12.14 9.01
CA ILE A 166 -1.16 -11.29 7.89
C ILE A 166 -1.72 -9.99 8.43
N PHE A 167 -1.19 -8.85 7.99
CA PHE A 167 -1.64 -7.54 8.45
C PHE A 167 -2.03 -6.63 7.28
N GLU A 168 -3.21 -6.01 7.39
CA GLU A 168 -3.73 -5.14 6.32
C GLU A 168 -3.00 -3.79 6.28
N LEU A 169 -2.17 -3.60 5.24
CA LEU A 169 -1.39 -2.39 5.02
C LEU A 169 -2.20 -1.32 4.25
N ASP A 170 -2.95 -1.72 3.23
CA ASP A 170 -3.78 -0.83 2.40
C ASP A 170 -5.13 -1.53 2.10
N PRO A 171 -6.28 -0.89 2.40
CA PRO A 171 -7.59 -1.44 2.10
C PRO A 171 -8.00 -1.34 0.61
N CYS A 172 -7.17 -0.75 -0.25
CA CYS A 172 -7.35 -0.64 -1.72
C CYS A 172 -8.76 -0.22 -2.16
N ALA A 173 -9.38 0.70 -1.41
CA ALA A 173 -10.76 1.17 -1.61
C ALA A 173 -11.81 0.03 -1.72
N GLY A 174 -11.56 -1.13 -1.10
CA GLY A 174 -12.47 -2.28 -1.12
C GLY A 174 -12.33 -3.20 -2.34
N ASN A 175 -11.40 -2.93 -3.25
CA ASN A 175 -11.14 -3.79 -4.42
C ASN A 175 -10.21 -4.95 -4.13
N GLY A 176 -9.80 -5.13 -2.88
CA GLY A 176 -8.81 -6.10 -2.43
C GLY A 176 -8.09 -5.52 -1.22
N LYS A 177 -6.97 -6.12 -0.84
CA LYS A 177 -6.15 -5.66 0.28
C LYS A 177 -4.69 -5.88 -0.03
N VAL A 178 -3.84 -4.90 0.24
CA VAL A 178 -2.40 -5.15 0.31
C VAL A 178 -2.05 -5.47 1.75
N CYS A 179 -1.36 -6.59 1.92
CA CYS A 179 -1.07 -7.18 3.21
C CYS A 179 0.44 -7.32 3.42
N LEU A 180 0.88 -7.01 4.64
CA LEU A 180 2.17 -7.42 5.16
C LEU A 180 2.05 -8.86 5.67
N VAL A 181 2.82 -9.77 5.10
CA VAL A 181 2.69 -11.21 5.37
C VAL A 181 3.99 -11.76 5.93
N TYR A 182 3.90 -12.37 7.10
CA TYR A 182 4.94 -13.20 7.69
C TYR A 182 4.57 -14.65 7.44
N ASN A 183 5.28 -15.33 6.54
CA ASN A 183 5.08 -16.77 6.27
C ASN A 183 5.97 -17.63 7.15
N ASN A 184 5.68 -18.94 7.21
CA ASN A 184 6.45 -19.94 7.97
C ASN A 184 6.58 -19.59 9.46
N CYS A 185 5.51 -19.06 10.05
CA CYS A 185 5.45 -18.75 11.46
C CYS A 185 5.32 -20.03 12.29
N THR A 186 6.18 -20.18 13.29
CA THR A 186 6.03 -21.20 14.35
C THR A 186 5.37 -20.58 15.58
N GLU A 187 4.55 -21.36 16.28
CA GLU A 187 3.98 -20.93 17.57
C GLU A 187 5.09 -20.68 18.60
N GLY A 188 4.99 -19.54 19.30
CA GLY A 188 5.99 -19.12 20.29
C GLY A 188 7.25 -18.45 19.71
N GLU A 189 7.45 -18.50 18.39
CA GLU A 189 8.56 -17.82 17.73
C GLU A 189 8.16 -16.43 17.22
N VAL A 190 9.12 -15.50 17.31
CA VAL A 190 8.93 -14.13 16.84
C VAL A 190 9.22 -14.09 15.34
N ALA A 191 8.19 -13.78 14.55
CA ALA A 191 8.33 -13.69 13.09
C ALA A 191 9.07 -12.40 12.70
N GLN A 192 10.11 -12.52 11.85
CA GLN A 192 10.99 -11.39 11.51
C GLN A 192 11.00 -11.05 10.03
N GLN A 193 10.78 -12.05 9.17
CA GLN A 193 10.78 -11.87 7.72
C GLN A 193 9.34 -11.74 7.23
N CYS A 194 9.10 -10.72 6.42
CA CYS A 194 7.81 -10.49 5.81
C CYS A 194 7.95 -9.99 4.38
N ASP A 195 6.95 -10.33 3.58
CA ASP A 195 6.78 -9.85 2.21
C ASP A 195 5.47 -9.07 2.10
N VAL A 196 5.29 -8.36 0.99
CA VAL A 196 4.04 -7.64 0.68
C VAL A 196 3.29 -8.38 -0.43
N TRP A 197 2.05 -8.75 -0.12
CA TRP A 197 1.15 -9.51 -0.99
C TRP A 197 -0.15 -8.74 -1.23
N PHE A 198 -0.75 -8.95 -2.40
CA PHE A 198 -2.09 -8.50 -2.72
C PHE A 198 -3.08 -9.65 -2.55
N LEU A 199 -4.11 -9.43 -1.75
CA LEU A 199 -5.27 -10.30 -1.60
C LEU A 199 -6.42 -9.73 -2.40
N ASP A 200 -6.87 -10.44 -3.43
CA ASP A 200 -8.00 -9.99 -4.24
C ASP A 200 -9.36 -10.27 -3.56
N ARG A 201 -10.46 -9.86 -4.21
CA ARG A 201 -11.83 -10.06 -3.67
C ARG A 201 -12.28 -11.52 -3.65
N SER A 202 -11.62 -12.37 -4.43
CA SER A 202 -11.86 -13.81 -4.47
C SER A 202 -10.97 -14.57 -3.48
N LEU A 203 -10.23 -13.85 -2.63
CA LEU A 203 -9.27 -14.37 -1.65
C LEU A 203 -8.05 -15.04 -2.28
N TYR A 204 -7.72 -14.75 -3.54
CA TYR A 204 -6.46 -15.20 -4.12
C TYR A 204 -5.30 -14.30 -3.73
N TRP A 205 -4.19 -14.93 -3.38
CA TRP A 205 -2.92 -14.30 -3.10
C TRP A 205 -2.11 -14.06 -4.37
N HIS A 206 -1.62 -12.83 -4.53
CA HIS A 206 -0.74 -12.42 -5.62
C HIS A 206 0.47 -11.71 -5.02
N TYR A 207 1.67 -12.17 -5.34
CA TYR A 207 2.89 -11.56 -4.82
C TYR A 207 3.11 -10.16 -5.42
N LEU A 208 3.43 -9.16 -4.58
CA LEU A 208 3.78 -7.83 -5.06
C LEU A 208 5.28 -7.56 -4.94
N THR A 209 5.80 -7.49 -3.71
CA THR A 209 7.16 -7.00 -3.47
C THR A 209 7.77 -7.54 -2.19
N PRO A 210 9.12 -7.63 -2.11
CA PRO A 210 9.81 -8.19 -0.94
C PRO A 210 9.94 -7.20 0.23
N SER A 211 9.57 -5.92 0.06
CA SER A 211 9.69 -4.92 1.11
C SER A 211 8.62 -3.83 1.02
N PHE A 212 8.36 -3.17 2.14
CA PHE A 212 7.44 -2.05 2.21
C PHE A 212 7.88 -0.92 1.28
N THR A 213 9.18 -0.59 1.23
CA THR A 213 9.71 0.47 0.38
C THR A 213 9.44 0.19 -1.11
N ALA A 214 9.58 -1.07 -1.53
CA ALA A 214 9.29 -1.45 -2.91
C ALA A 214 7.79 -1.29 -3.22
N TYR A 215 6.91 -1.71 -2.31
CA TYR A 215 5.47 -1.48 -2.43
C TYR A 215 5.12 0.00 -2.48
N TYR A 216 5.67 0.81 -1.57
CA TYR A 216 5.44 2.26 -1.51
C TYR A 216 5.81 2.93 -2.83
N ARG A 217 6.93 2.53 -3.45
CA ARG A 217 7.32 3.02 -4.77
C ARG A 217 6.32 2.61 -5.85
N LEU A 218 5.84 1.36 -5.86
CA LEU A 218 4.80 0.95 -6.81
C LEU A 218 3.53 1.79 -6.66
N MET A 219 3.08 2.04 -5.44
CA MET A 219 1.91 2.88 -5.15
C MET A 219 2.08 4.30 -5.72
N ILE A 220 3.23 4.92 -5.48
CA ILE A 220 3.56 6.26 -6.02
C ILE A 220 3.66 6.23 -7.55
N THR A 221 4.32 5.23 -8.14
CA THR A 221 4.46 5.07 -9.59
C THR A 221 3.13 4.93 -10.31
N HIS A 222 2.14 4.28 -9.69
CA HIS A 222 0.80 4.11 -10.24
C HIS A 222 -0.14 5.26 -9.88
N LEU A 223 0.34 6.33 -9.24
CA LEU A 223 -0.43 7.51 -8.84
C LEU A 223 -1.67 7.19 -7.97
N GLY A 224 -1.71 6.02 -7.34
CA GLY A 224 -2.90 5.53 -6.63
C GLY A 224 -4.13 5.31 -7.51
N LEU A 225 -3.96 5.08 -8.82
CA LEU A 225 -5.07 4.86 -9.76
C LEU A 225 -5.93 3.64 -9.34
N PRO A 226 -7.23 3.62 -9.68
CA PRO A 226 -8.10 2.54 -9.22
C PRO A 226 -7.61 1.20 -9.76
N GLU A 227 -7.60 0.17 -8.89
CA GLU A 227 -7.25 -1.21 -9.24
C GLU A 227 -5.85 -1.39 -9.84
N TRP A 228 -4.90 -0.46 -9.61
CA TRP A 228 -3.56 -0.58 -10.19
C TRP A 228 -2.85 -1.88 -9.76
N GLN A 229 -3.13 -2.39 -8.56
CA GLN A 229 -2.61 -3.65 -8.04
C GLN A 229 -2.99 -4.85 -8.90
N TYR A 230 -4.18 -4.82 -9.55
CA TYR A 230 -4.61 -5.89 -10.44
C TYR A 230 -3.72 -6.03 -11.68
N SER A 231 -2.87 -5.05 -12.00
CA SER A 231 -1.85 -5.16 -13.06
C SER A 231 -0.83 -6.27 -12.80
N PHE A 232 -0.71 -6.72 -11.54
CA PHE A 232 0.16 -7.83 -11.12
C PHE A 232 -0.59 -9.16 -11.02
N THR A 233 -1.86 -9.20 -11.43
CA THR A 233 -2.71 -10.39 -11.41
C THR A 233 -2.99 -10.84 -12.85
N PRO A 234 -3.31 -12.12 -13.10
CA PRO A 234 -3.68 -12.60 -14.43
C PRO A 234 -4.97 -11.96 -14.98
N TYR A 235 -5.79 -11.37 -14.12
CA TYR A 235 -7.06 -10.75 -14.49
C TYR A 235 -6.88 -9.33 -15.07
N GLY A 236 -5.88 -8.60 -14.56
CA GLY A 236 -5.69 -7.19 -14.89
C GLY A 236 -6.80 -6.27 -14.32
N PRO A 237 -6.64 -4.94 -14.44
CA PRO A 237 -7.66 -4.00 -14.00
C PRO A 237 -8.96 -4.10 -14.81
N SER A 238 -10.08 -3.72 -14.22
CA SER A 238 -11.38 -3.67 -14.89
C SER A 238 -11.37 -2.72 -16.11
N PRO A 239 -12.28 -2.91 -17.08
CA PRO A 239 -12.43 -1.97 -18.20
C PRO A 239 -12.66 -0.53 -17.74
N GLN A 240 -13.42 -0.33 -16.67
CA GLN A 240 -13.69 0.99 -16.11
C GLN A 240 -12.42 1.64 -15.55
N ALA A 241 -11.63 0.91 -14.76
CA ALA A 241 -10.35 1.40 -14.25
C ALA A 241 -9.38 1.78 -15.38
N LYS A 242 -9.35 0.97 -16.46
CA LYS A 242 -8.55 1.26 -17.66
C LYS A 242 -9.01 2.54 -18.36
N VAL A 243 -10.31 2.74 -18.52
CA VAL A 243 -10.86 3.96 -19.14
C VAL A 243 -10.56 5.19 -18.28
N THR A 244 -10.75 5.13 -16.96
CA THR A 244 -10.41 6.24 -16.06
C THR A 244 -8.92 6.59 -16.16
N SER A 245 -8.06 5.58 -16.15
CA SER A 245 -6.60 5.74 -16.29
C SER A 245 -6.22 6.35 -17.65
N GLN A 246 -6.86 5.93 -18.74
CA GLN A 246 -6.63 6.47 -20.08
C GLN A 246 -7.18 7.88 -20.25
N SER A 247 -8.37 8.17 -19.72
CA SER A 247 -8.99 9.49 -19.79
C SER A 247 -8.14 10.54 -19.07
N CYS A 248 -7.64 10.21 -17.88
CA CYS A 248 -6.73 11.09 -17.15
C CYS A 248 -5.42 11.32 -17.90
N ALA A 249 -4.87 10.29 -18.55
CA ALA A 249 -3.71 10.44 -19.41
C ALA A 249 -4.00 11.31 -20.64
N CYS A 250 -5.15 11.15 -21.30
CA CYS A 250 -5.51 11.91 -22.48
C CYS A 250 -5.77 13.40 -22.18
N HIS A 251 -6.45 13.71 -21.07
CA HIS A 251 -6.64 15.09 -20.62
C HIS A 251 -5.37 15.75 -20.11
N SER A 252 -4.37 14.97 -19.67
CA SER A 252 -3.05 15.50 -19.28
C SER A 252 -2.19 15.95 -20.47
N PHE A 253 -2.57 15.63 -21.71
CA PHE A 253 -1.79 15.90 -22.93
C PHE A 253 -2.52 16.79 -23.96
N LEU A 254 -3.68 17.35 -23.61
CA LEU A 254 -4.43 18.33 -24.39
C LEU A 254 -4.46 19.66 -23.65
#